data_AF-A0A259R7W4-F1
#
_entry.id   AF-A0A259R7W4-F1
#
_cell.length_a   1.000
_cell.length_b   1.000
_cell.length_c   1.000
_cell.angle_alpha   90.00
_cell.angle_beta   90.00
_cell.angle_gamma   90.00
#
_symmetry.space_group_name_H-M   'P 1'
#
loop_
_entity.id
_entity.type
_entity.pdbx_description
1 polymer ?
#
loop_
_entity_poly.entity_id
_entity_poly.type
_entity_poly.pdbx_seq_one_letter_code
_entity_poly.pdbx_strand_id
1 'polypeptide(L)'
;MAEDSAQEKELPASQKRKQQAREKGQVARSRDLTSSLLLLGMAAVVYTAGGWFYDMGRELLQTGLTVSASASQDPAAMLQAAGRVLVLGLIVLAPVLALTFLASAAGGVAMGGWVFSTEALAPDFSRLDPVKGIGRMFSITGLGELGKALLKAIVIAVIAGIVIWNERGALLGLLQVEPQLAQMQLGQITARAFLWMASG
;
A
#
# COMPACT_ATOMS: atom_id res chain seq x y z
N MET A 1 -31.71 -19.52 -35.07
CA MET A 1 -30.37 -18.91 -35.26
C MET A 1 -29.97 -18.29 -33.93
N ALA A 2 -29.38 -19.09 -33.04
CA ALA A 2 -29.08 -18.70 -31.65
C ALA A 2 -27.68 -19.21 -31.24
N GLU A 3 -26.72 -19.15 -32.17
CA GLU A 3 -25.35 -19.64 -31.95
C GLU A 3 -24.28 -18.55 -32.15
N ASP A 4 -24.63 -17.35 -32.67
CA ASP A 4 -23.65 -16.32 -33.02
C ASP A 4 -23.22 -15.40 -31.86
N SER A 5 -23.94 -15.39 -30.73
CA SER A 5 -23.71 -14.42 -29.65
C SER A 5 -22.64 -14.84 -28.63
N ALA A 6 -22.23 -16.11 -28.64
CA ALA A 6 -21.24 -16.63 -27.70
C ALA A 6 -19.78 -16.50 -28.19
N GLN A 7 -19.59 -16.36 -29.51
CA GLN A 7 -18.27 -16.43 -30.14
C GLN A 7 -17.58 -15.06 -30.29
N GLU A 8 -18.32 -13.95 -30.20
CA GLU A 8 -17.76 -12.59 -30.25
C GLU A 8 -17.03 -12.13 -28.98
N LYS A 9 -17.08 -12.90 -27.88
CA LYS A 9 -16.54 -12.48 -26.58
C LYS A 9 -15.01 -12.64 -26.44
N GLU A 10 -14.34 -13.26 -27.40
CA GLU A 10 -12.89 -13.55 -27.34
C GLU A 10 -12.02 -12.72 -28.30
N LEU A 11 -12.60 -11.77 -29.05
CA LEU A 11 -11.82 -10.92 -29.94
C LEU A 11 -11.14 -9.77 -29.16
N PRO A 12 -9.83 -9.53 -29.36
CA PRO A 12 -9.16 -8.40 -28.72
C PRO A 12 -9.86 -7.09 -29.11
N ALA A 13 -10.07 -6.21 -28.12
CA ALA A 13 -10.74 -4.93 -28.36
C ALA A 13 -10.08 -4.17 -29.52
N SER A 14 -10.87 -3.78 -30.52
CA SER A 14 -10.38 -3.01 -31.68
C SER A 14 -9.67 -1.75 -31.22
N GLN A 15 -8.69 -1.27 -31.99
CA GLN A 15 -7.91 -0.08 -31.60
C GLN A 15 -8.81 1.14 -31.29
N LYS A 16 -9.92 1.29 -32.01
CA LYS A 16 -10.95 2.30 -31.76
C LYS A 16 -11.61 2.18 -30.39
N ARG A 17 -11.93 0.96 -29.92
CA ARG A 17 -12.47 0.72 -28.57
C ARG A 17 -11.44 1.04 -27.48
N LYS A 18 -10.15 0.73 -27.71
CA LYS A 18 -9.07 1.07 -26.77
C LYS A 18 -8.84 2.58 -26.66
N GLN A 19 -8.92 3.32 -27.78
CA GLN A 19 -8.86 4.79 -27.77
C GLN A 19 -10.04 5.41 -27.04
N GLN A 20 -11.27 4.96 -27.30
CA GLN A 20 -12.46 5.46 -26.59
C GLN A 20 -12.41 5.16 -25.08
N ALA A 21 -11.89 3.99 -24.69
CA ALA A 21 -11.68 3.69 -23.28
C ALA A 21 -10.66 4.64 -22.64
N ARG A 22 -9.58 4.99 -23.36
CA ARG A 22 -8.61 6.01 -22.93
C ARG A 22 -9.26 7.40 -22.81
N GLU A 23 -10.02 7.85 -23.79
CA GLU A 23 -10.73 9.15 -23.74
C GLU A 23 -11.65 9.25 -22.52
N LYS A 24 -12.28 8.13 -22.13
CA LYS A 24 -13.11 7.99 -20.92
C LYS A 24 -12.31 7.80 -19.61
N GLY A 25 -10.98 7.88 -19.66
CA GLY A 25 -10.08 7.70 -18.52
C GLY A 25 -9.98 6.25 -18.01
N GLN A 26 -10.54 5.27 -18.74
CA GLN A 26 -10.50 3.86 -18.41
C GLN A 26 -9.23 3.22 -18.99
N VAL A 27 -8.10 3.52 -18.36
CA VAL A 27 -6.79 2.97 -18.72
C VAL A 27 -6.52 1.69 -17.95
N ALA A 28 -5.85 0.72 -18.57
CA ALA A 28 -5.40 -0.48 -17.91
C ALA A 28 -4.45 -0.11 -16.75
N ARG A 29 -4.80 -0.52 -15.53
CA ARG A 29 -3.94 -0.40 -14.35
C ARG A 29 -3.69 -1.80 -13.80
N SER A 30 -2.43 -2.18 -13.63
CA SER A 30 -2.09 -3.42 -12.94
C SER A 30 -2.12 -3.16 -11.45
N ARG A 31 -3.11 -3.73 -10.76
CA ARG A 31 -3.22 -3.66 -9.31
C ARG A 31 -2.01 -4.34 -8.64
N ASP A 32 -1.49 -5.38 -9.26
CA ASP A 32 -0.32 -6.11 -8.78
C ASP A 32 0.95 -5.28 -8.89
N LEU A 33 1.17 -4.58 -9.99
CA LEU A 33 2.36 -3.74 -10.17
C LEU A 33 2.41 -2.62 -9.12
N THR A 34 1.30 -1.89 -8.93
CA THR A 34 1.24 -0.84 -7.91
C THR A 34 1.49 -1.40 -6.51
N SER A 35 0.90 -2.56 -6.20
CA SER A 35 1.07 -3.22 -4.89
C SER A 35 2.52 -3.65 -4.67
N SER A 36 3.19 -4.23 -5.68
CA SER A 36 4.60 -4.61 -5.61
C SER A 36 5.53 -3.41 -5.46
N LEU A 37 5.26 -2.31 -6.17
CA LEU A 37 6.05 -1.06 -6.04
C LEU A 37 5.91 -0.45 -4.64
N LEU A 38 4.70 -0.44 -4.09
CA LEU A 38 4.45 0.02 -2.71
C LEU A 38 5.19 -0.84 -1.69
N LEU A 39 5.09 -2.16 -1.85
CA LEU A 39 5.73 -3.15 -1.00
C LEU A 39 7.26 -2.98 -1.00
N LEU A 40 7.89 -2.94 -2.18
CA LEU A 40 9.33 -2.72 -2.32
C LEU A 40 9.76 -1.34 -1.80
N GLY A 41 8.98 -0.31 -2.09
CA GLY A 41 9.23 1.04 -1.59
C GLY A 41 9.22 1.10 -0.06
N MET A 42 8.23 0.48 0.59
CA MET A 42 8.15 0.48 2.05
C MET A 42 9.29 -0.33 2.68
N ALA A 43 9.69 -1.44 2.06
CA ALA A 43 10.87 -2.19 2.50
C ALA A 43 12.13 -1.32 2.45
N ALA A 44 12.34 -0.56 1.37
CA ALA A 44 13.46 0.34 1.23
C ALA A 44 13.42 1.46 2.28
N VAL A 45 12.23 2.03 2.55
CA VAL A 45 12.04 3.05 3.59
C VAL A 45 12.36 2.49 4.97
N VAL A 46 11.87 1.30 5.32
CA VAL A 46 12.19 0.64 6.60
C VAL A 46 13.68 0.36 6.72
N TYR A 47 14.33 -0.10 5.65
CA TYR A 47 15.76 -0.41 5.64
C TYR A 47 16.64 0.85 5.81
N THR A 48 16.28 1.95 5.14
CA THR A 48 17.12 3.16 5.09
C THR A 48 16.75 4.22 6.13
N ALA A 49 15.46 4.43 6.34
CA ALA A 49 14.91 5.48 7.20
C ALA A 49 14.30 4.94 8.48
N GLY A 50 14.39 3.63 8.76
CA GLY A 50 13.87 3.03 9.99
C GLY A 50 14.32 3.81 11.22
N GLY A 51 15.63 4.00 11.41
CA GLY A 51 16.23 4.74 12.54
C GLY A 51 15.52 6.06 12.82
N TRP A 52 15.35 6.84 11.75
CA TRP A 52 14.65 8.12 11.80
C TRP A 52 13.19 7.97 12.25
N PHE A 53 12.44 6.97 11.75
CA PHE A 53 11.08 6.69 12.23
C PHE A 53 11.01 6.33 13.71
N TYR A 54 12.00 5.60 14.22
CA TYR A 54 12.05 5.24 15.64
C TYR A 54 12.29 6.46 16.51
N ASP A 55 13.30 7.28 16.16
CA ASP A 55 13.63 8.49 16.92
C ASP A 55 12.46 9.49 16.90
N MET A 56 11.85 9.68 15.72
CA MET A 56 10.72 10.60 15.57
C MET A 56 9.46 10.07 16.28
N GLY A 57 9.23 8.75 16.27
CA GLY A 57 8.18 8.11 17.05
C GLY A 57 8.39 8.26 18.55
N ARG A 58 9.63 8.14 19.03
CA ARG A 58 9.99 8.41 20.42
C ARG A 58 9.75 9.86 20.81
N GLU A 59 10.18 10.82 19.99
CA GLU A 59 9.94 12.24 20.24
C GLU A 59 8.45 12.56 20.26
N LEU A 60 7.68 11.98 19.34
CA LEU A 60 6.22 12.13 19.30
C LEU A 60 5.56 11.59 20.57
N LEU A 61 5.94 10.40 21.02
CA LEU A 61 5.41 9.82 22.26
C LEU A 61 5.85 10.62 23.48
N GLN A 62 7.11 11.03 23.57
CA GLN A 62 7.58 11.87 24.67
C GLN A 62 6.80 13.18 24.71
N THR A 63 6.74 13.91 23.60
CA THR A 63 6.03 15.19 23.50
C THR A 63 4.52 15.05 23.81
N GLY A 64 3.89 13.97 23.35
CA GLY A 64 2.47 13.72 23.56
C GLY A 64 2.11 13.23 24.96
N LEU A 65 3.04 12.55 25.64
CA LEU A 65 2.78 11.93 26.95
C LEU A 65 3.38 12.70 28.13
N THR A 66 4.35 13.61 27.92
CA THR A 66 4.97 14.40 29.00
C THR A 66 4.36 15.80 29.16
N VAL A 67 3.04 15.93 28.97
CA VAL A 67 2.35 17.21 29.25
C VAL A 67 2.47 17.50 30.75
N SER A 68 3.20 18.56 31.12
CA SER A 68 3.40 18.89 32.53
C SER A 68 2.07 19.25 33.20
N ALA A 69 1.93 18.93 34.50
CA ALA A 69 0.74 19.29 35.27
C ALA A 69 0.46 20.80 35.23
N SER A 70 1.50 21.64 35.17
CA SER A 70 1.38 23.08 34.99
C SER A 70 0.84 23.49 33.61
N ALA A 71 1.25 22.81 32.53
CA ALA A 71 0.74 23.07 31.18
C ALA A 71 -0.70 22.56 31.00
N SER A 72 -1.11 21.53 31.75
CA SER A 72 -2.47 21.00 31.70
C SER A 72 -3.55 21.95 32.26
N GLN A 73 -3.13 22.95 33.03
CA GLN A 73 -4.01 23.96 33.60
C GLN A 73 -4.11 25.23 32.75
N ASP A 74 -3.26 25.38 31.73
CA ASP A 74 -3.29 26.48 30.76
C ASP A 74 -3.76 25.97 29.38
N PRO A 75 -4.98 26.32 28.95
CA PRO A 75 -5.50 25.92 27.64
C PRO A 75 -4.60 26.34 26.46
N ALA A 76 -3.90 27.47 26.56
CA ALA A 76 -3.01 27.94 25.50
C ALA A 76 -1.76 27.05 25.40
N ALA A 77 -1.17 26.68 26.54
CA ALA A 77 -0.05 25.74 26.60
C ALA A 77 -0.44 24.35 26.09
N MET A 78 -1.64 23.86 26.44
CA MET A 78 -2.16 22.59 25.91
C MET A 78 -2.34 22.63 24.38
N LEU A 79 -2.88 23.72 23.84
CA LEU A 79 -3.08 23.86 22.39
C LEU A 79 -1.73 23.89 21.64
N GLN A 80 -0.72 24.55 22.19
CA GLN A 80 0.63 24.55 21.62
C GLN A 80 1.27 23.15 21.64
N ALA A 81 1.12 22.41 22.74
CA ALA A 81 1.59 21.02 22.83
C ALA A 81 0.88 20.12 21.81
N ALA A 82 -0.44 20.25 21.66
CA ALA A 82 -1.21 19.52 20.65
C ALA A 82 -0.77 19.86 19.23
N GLY A 83 -0.52 21.15 18.94
CA GLY A 83 0.00 21.60 17.65
C GLY A 83 1.37 20.99 17.34
N ARG A 84 2.26 20.92 18.33
CA ARG A 84 3.59 20.29 18.16
C ARG A 84 3.49 18.79 17.86
N VAL A 85 2.64 18.06 18.59
CA VAL A 85 2.37 16.63 18.33
C VAL A 85 1.80 16.42 16.93
N LEU A 86 0.87 17.28 16.50
CA LEU A 86 0.28 17.21 15.17
C LEU A 86 1.33 17.43 14.07
N VAL A 87 2.19 18.45 14.21
CA VAL A 87 3.26 18.72 13.24
C VAL A 87 4.25 17.55 13.18
N LEU A 88 4.69 17.04 14.34
CA LEU A 88 5.58 15.86 14.40
C LEU A 88 4.92 14.64 13.73
N GLY A 89 3.63 14.39 13.99
CA GLY A 89 2.88 13.31 13.36
C GLY A 89 2.79 13.44 11.84
N LEU A 90 2.56 14.66 11.33
CA LEU A 90 2.57 14.93 9.89
C LEU A 90 3.94 14.72 9.26
N ILE A 91 5.02 15.13 9.94
CA ILE A 91 6.39 14.90 9.48
C ILE A 91 6.67 13.40 9.38
N VAL A 92 6.29 12.62 10.40
CA VAL A 92 6.44 11.15 10.39
C VAL A 92 5.65 10.51 9.25
N LEU A 93 4.43 10.97 8.99
CA LEU A 93 3.60 10.41 7.91
C LEU A 93 4.04 10.82 6.50
N ALA A 94 4.70 11.97 6.36
CA ALA A 94 5.01 12.56 5.06
C ALA A 94 5.79 11.61 4.11
N PRO A 95 6.86 10.89 4.54
CA PRO A 95 7.56 9.95 3.67
C PRO A 95 6.69 8.80 3.19
N VAL A 96 5.80 8.28 4.04
CA VAL A 96 4.89 7.17 3.69
C VAL A 96 3.84 7.63 2.68
N LEU A 97 3.29 8.83 2.89
CA LEU A 97 2.34 9.45 1.95
C LEU A 97 3.01 9.76 0.61
N ALA A 98 4.21 10.33 0.63
CA ALA A 98 4.98 10.63 -0.57
C ALA A 98 5.29 9.36 -1.36
N LEU A 99 5.76 8.30 -0.69
CA LEU A 99 6.01 7.02 -1.33
C LEU A 99 4.72 6.43 -1.93
N THR A 100 3.61 6.47 -1.18
CA THR A 100 2.33 5.94 -1.65
C THR A 100 1.84 6.66 -2.89
N PHE A 101 1.96 7.99 -2.88
CA PHE A 101 1.64 8.83 -4.03
C PHE A 101 2.53 8.49 -5.24
N LEU A 102 3.85 8.42 -5.04
CA LEU A 102 4.80 8.12 -6.11
C LEU A 102 4.61 6.72 -6.70
N ALA A 103 4.43 5.69 -5.87
CA ALA A 103 4.19 4.33 -6.34
C ALA A 103 2.85 4.20 -7.09
N SER A 104 1.81 4.91 -6.61
CA SER A 104 0.50 4.94 -7.28
C SER A 104 0.57 5.66 -8.63
N ALA A 105 1.28 6.78 -8.70
CA ALA A 105 1.52 7.52 -9.93
C ALA A 105 2.35 6.69 -10.93
N ALA A 106 3.46 6.09 -10.47
CA ALA A 106 4.33 5.25 -11.27
C ALA A 106 3.61 4.02 -11.82
N GLY A 107 2.82 3.32 -10.99
CA GLY A 107 2.01 2.17 -11.43
C GLY A 107 0.96 2.55 -12.48
N GLY A 108 0.38 3.75 -12.37
CA GLY A 108 -0.53 4.30 -13.37
C GLY A 108 0.16 4.61 -14.70
N VAL A 109 1.31 5.29 -14.65
CA VAL A 109 2.09 5.69 -15.83
C VAL A 109 2.67 4.47 -16.55
N ALA A 110 3.25 3.52 -15.82
CA ALA A 110 3.95 2.35 -16.40
C ALA A 110 3.04 1.43 -17.22
N MET A 111 1.76 1.30 -16.85
CA MET A 111 0.81 0.39 -17.52
C MET A 111 -0.08 1.09 -18.55
N GLY A 112 -0.47 2.34 -18.29
CA GLY A 112 -1.51 3.03 -19.06
C GLY A 112 -1.04 4.30 -19.77
N GLY A 113 0.09 4.88 -19.33
CA GLY A 113 0.47 6.27 -19.62
C GLY A 113 -0.36 7.27 -18.82
N TRP A 114 0.01 8.55 -18.93
CA TRP A 114 -0.78 9.65 -18.34
C TRP A 114 -1.97 9.97 -19.26
N VAL A 115 -3.20 9.73 -18.80
CA VAL A 115 -4.42 10.00 -19.57
C VAL A 115 -5.30 10.94 -18.76
N PHE A 116 -5.48 12.16 -19.27
CA PHE A 116 -6.37 13.15 -18.68
C PHE A 116 -7.75 13.02 -19.33
N SER A 117 -8.79 12.73 -18.53
CA SER A 117 -10.17 12.61 -19.00
C SER A 117 -11.08 13.45 -18.11
N THR A 118 -11.76 14.43 -18.71
CA THR A 118 -12.80 15.21 -18.05
C THR A 118 -14.07 14.38 -17.81
N GLU A 119 -14.32 13.39 -18.66
CA GLU A 119 -15.44 12.44 -18.52
C GLU A 119 -15.27 11.55 -17.28
N ALA A 120 -14.03 11.20 -16.91
CA ALA A 120 -13.74 10.46 -15.69
C ALA A 120 -13.99 11.26 -14.39
N LEU A 121 -14.07 12.59 -14.47
CA LEU A 121 -14.43 13.47 -13.34
C LEU A 121 -15.95 13.58 -13.15
N ALA A 122 -16.76 13.15 -14.12
CA ALA A 122 -18.21 13.20 -14.01
C ALA A 122 -18.71 12.11 -13.03
N PRO A 123 -19.65 12.44 -12.12
CA PRO A 123 -20.23 11.47 -11.21
C PRO A 123 -21.02 10.41 -11.98
N ASP A 124 -20.61 9.15 -11.84
CA ASP A 124 -21.22 7.99 -12.50
C ASP A 124 -22.03 7.17 -11.50
N PHE A 125 -23.33 7.45 -11.39
CA PHE A 125 -24.24 6.76 -10.47
C PHE A 125 -24.42 5.27 -10.81
N SER A 126 -24.11 4.84 -12.04
CA SER A 126 -24.20 3.43 -12.41
C SER A 126 -23.19 2.56 -11.65
N ARG A 127 -22.12 3.16 -11.11
CA ARG A 127 -21.13 2.50 -10.27
C ARG A 127 -21.59 2.28 -8.83
N LEU A 128 -22.64 2.98 -8.39
CA LEU A 128 -23.19 2.88 -7.04
C LEU A 128 -24.27 1.80 -6.93
N ASP A 129 -24.63 1.12 -8.02
CA ASP A 129 -25.63 0.05 -8.03
C ASP A 129 -25.14 -1.18 -7.24
N PRO A 130 -25.72 -1.45 -6.05
CA PRO A 130 -25.27 -2.53 -5.17
C PRO A 130 -25.57 -3.91 -5.76
N VAL A 131 -26.63 -4.06 -6.56
CA VAL A 131 -27.02 -5.34 -7.18
C VAL A 131 -25.98 -5.74 -8.23
N LYS A 132 -25.56 -4.79 -9.08
CA LYS A 132 -24.46 -5.01 -10.03
C LYS A 132 -23.12 -5.24 -9.31
N GLY A 133 -22.90 -4.56 -8.18
CA GLY A 133 -21.72 -4.77 -7.33
C GLY A 133 -21.62 -6.22 -6.84
N ILE A 134 -22.69 -6.74 -6.23
CA ILE A 134 -22.76 -8.12 -5.75
C ILE A 134 -22.62 -9.12 -6.91
N GLY A 135 -23.32 -8.88 -8.03
CA GLY A 135 -23.20 -9.74 -9.22
C GLY A 135 -21.77 -9.83 -9.76
N ARG A 136 -20.99 -8.74 -9.69
CA ARG A 136 -19.56 -8.76 -10.06
C ARG A 136 -18.72 -9.57 -9.06
N MET A 137 -19.00 -9.46 -7.76
CA MET A 137 -18.28 -10.21 -6.72
C MET A 137 -18.46 -11.72 -6.85
N PHE A 138 -19.68 -12.18 -7.14
CA PHE A 138 -20.01 -13.61 -7.30
C PHE A 138 -19.94 -14.11 -8.76
N SER A 139 -19.37 -13.33 -9.67
CA SER A 139 -19.13 -13.77 -11.05
C SER A 139 -17.97 -14.76 -11.14
N ILE A 140 -17.90 -15.56 -12.21
CA ILE A 140 -16.74 -16.44 -12.49
C ILE A 140 -15.42 -15.64 -12.46
N THR A 141 -15.45 -14.40 -12.97
CA THR A 141 -14.31 -13.49 -12.90
C THR A 141 -13.96 -13.11 -11.47
N GLY A 142 -14.97 -12.79 -10.64
CA GLY A 142 -14.79 -12.47 -9.22
C GLY A 142 -14.23 -13.65 -8.41
N LEU A 143 -14.76 -14.85 -8.62
CA LEU A 143 -14.26 -16.08 -8.00
C LEU A 143 -12.83 -16.41 -8.46
N GLY A 144 -12.51 -16.18 -9.74
CA GLY A 144 -11.15 -16.35 -10.27
C GLY A 144 -10.15 -15.38 -9.64
N GLU A 145 -10.52 -14.11 -9.49
CA GLU A 145 -9.69 -13.11 -8.79
C GLU A 145 -9.53 -13.46 -7.30
N LEU A 146 -10.57 -13.97 -6.64
CA LEU A 146 -10.47 -14.48 -5.26
C LEU A 146 -9.49 -15.65 -5.17
N GLY A 147 -9.57 -16.61 -6.08
CA GLY A 147 -8.65 -17.74 -6.13
C GLY A 147 -7.19 -17.31 -6.30
N LYS A 148 -6.92 -16.36 -7.22
CA LYS A 148 -5.58 -15.78 -7.40
C LYS A 148 -5.11 -15.05 -6.14
N ALA A 149 -5.98 -14.28 -5.49
CA ALA A 149 -5.66 -13.56 -4.26
C ALA A 149 -5.33 -14.53 -3.11
N LEU A 150 -6.09 -15.61 -2.96
CA LEU A 150 -5.82 -16.67 -1.98
C LEU A 150 -4.49 -17.36 -2.27
N LEU A 151 -4.22 -17.73 -3.52
CA LEU A 151 -2.95 -18.35 -3.90
C LEU A 151 -1.76 -17.43 -3.56
N LYS A 152 -1.85 -16.15 -3.93
CA LYS A 152 -0.83 -15.14 -3.56
C LYS A 152 -0.66 -15.04 -2.04
N ALA A 153 -1.76 -15.02 -1.29
CA ALA A 153 -1.71 -14.95 0.17
C ALA A 153 -1.02 -16.18 0.78
N ILE A 154 -1.29 -17.39 0.26
CA ILE A 154 -0.63 -18.61 0.70
C ILE A 154 0.87 -18.56 0.40
N VAL A 155 1.26 -18.15 -0.82
CA VAL A 155 2.67 -18.01 -1.20
C VAL A 155 3.39 -17.03 -0.26
N ILE A 156 2.81 -15.84 -0.03
CA ILE A 156 3.36 -14.86 0.89
C ILE A 156 3.48 -15.42 2.31
N ALA A 157 2.45 -16.12 2.80
CA ALA A 157 2.46 -16.72 4.15
C ALA A 157 3.53 -17.80 4.30
N VAL A 158 3.72 -18.64 3.28
CA VAL A 158 4.77 -19.68 3.28
C VAL A 158 6.16 -19.04 3.28
N ILE A 159 6.42 -18.06 2.41
CA ILE A 159 7.72 -17.38 2.35
C ILE A 159 7.99 -16.65 3.68
N ALA A 160 7.02 -15.91 4.19
CA ALA A 160 7.14 -15.24 5.49
C ALA A 160 7.41 -16.24 6.62
N GLY A 161 6.71 -17.37 6.64
CA GLY A 161 6.94 -18.45 7.60
C GLY A 161 8.35 -19.02 7.53
N ILE A 162 8.88 -19.25 6.33
CA ILE A 162 10.27 -19.71 6.12
C ILE A 162 11.27 -18.67 6.63
N VAL A 163 11.07 -17.39 6.31
CA VAL A 163 11.96 -16.31 6.77
C VAL A 163 11.95 -16.22 8.29
N ILE A 164 10.77 -16.22 8.91
CA ILE A 164 10.64 -16.20 10.38
C ILE A 164 11.33 -17.42 10.99
N TRP A 165 11.14 -18.61 10.42
CA TRP A 165 11.76 -19.83 10.91
C TRP A 165 13.29 -19.76 10.82
N ASN A 166 13.85 -19.25 9.73
CA ASN A 166 15.29 -19.12 9.53
C ASN A 166 15.91 -18.02 10.42
N GLU A 167 15.22 -16.90 10.56
CA GLU A 167 15.67 -15.75 11.34
C GLU A 167 15.28 -15.83 12.82
N ARG A 168 14.63 -16.90 13.27
CA ARG A 168 14.14 -17.06 14.66
C ARG A 168 15.22 -16.78 15.72
N GLY A 169 16.46 -17.17 15.46
CA GLY A 169 17.58 -16.91 16.38
C GLY A 169 17.91 -15.43 16.48
N ALA A 170 17.95 -14.73 15.33
CA ALA A 170 18.16 -13.29 15.29
C ALA A 170 16.97 -12.53 15.92
N LEU A 171 15.73 -12.96 15.62
CA LEU A 171 14.51 -12.39 16.19
C LEU A 171 14.43 -12.54 17.71
N LEU A 172 14.81 -13.71 18.25
CA LEU A 172 14.91 -13.90 19.70
C LEU A 172 16.06 -13.08 20.30
N GLY A 173 17.15 -12.91 19.55
CA GLY A 173 18.26 -12.04 19.91
C GLY A 173 17.85 -10.58 20.08
N LEU A 174 16.87 -10.08 19.30
CA LEU A 174 16.33 -8.73 19.43
C LEU A 174 15.83 -8.40 20.84
N LEU A 175 15.38 -9.40 21.61
CA LEU A 175 14.90 -9.21 22.99
C LEU A 175 16.01 -8.82 23.96
N GLN A 176 17.28 -9.02 23.59
CA GLN A 176 18.44 -8.82 24.45
C GLN A 176 19.28 -7.61 24.04
N VAL A 177 18.99 -6.99 22.89
CA VAL A 177 19.75 -5.86 22.36
C VAL A 177 19.07 -4.55 22.70
N GLU A 178 19.86 -3.48 22.81
CA GLU A 178 19.29 -2.14 22.96
C GLU A 178 18.36 -1.81 21.79
N PRO A 179 17.22 -1.13 22.04
CA PRO A 179 16.21 -0.84 21.03
C PRO A 179 16.75 -0.16 19.76
N GLN A 180 17.80 0.65 19.89
CA GLN A 180 18.45 1.34 18.77
C GLN A 180 19.19 0.37 17.84
N LEU A 181 19.86 -0.65 18.39
CA LEU A 181 20.58 -1.65 17.60
C LEU A 181 19.60 -2.69 17.01
N ALA A 182 18.56 -3.04 17.78
CA ALA A 182 17.51 -3.97 17.36
C ALA A 182 16.83 -3.53 16.06
N GLN A 183 16.68 -2.22 15.87
CA GLN A 183 16.10 -1.68 14.65
C GLN A 183 16.93 -1.93 13.39
N MET A 184 18.25 -1.80 13.46
CA MET A 184 19.12 -2.04 12.31
C MET A 184 19.04 -3.50 11.86
N GLN A 185 18.99 -4.42 12.84
CA GLN A 185 18.79 -5.84 12.58
C GLN A 185 17.40 -6.14 12.01
N LEU A 186 16.34 -5.49 12.54
CA LEU A 186 14.98 -5.64 12.01
C LEU A 186 14.87 -5.13 10.56
N GLY A 187 15.54 -4.03 10.23
CA GLY A 187 15.63 -3.51 8.87
C GLY A 187 16.29 -4.51 7.91
N GLN A 188 17.39 -5.14 8.33
CA GLN A 188 18.08 -6.17 7.55
C GLN A 188 17.23 -7.43 7.34
N ILE A 189 16.55 -7.91 8.39
CA ILE A 189 15.63 -9.06 8.30
C ILE A 189 14.49 -8.73 7.32
N THR A 190 13.91 -7.53 7.43
CA THR A 190 12.84 -7.08 6.53
C THR A 190 13.33 -7.01 5.08
N ALA A 191 14.47 -6.40 4.82
CA ALA A 191 15.03 -6.32 3.47
C ALA A 191 15.30 -7.71 2.87
N ARG A 192 15.85 -8.64 3.65
CA ARG A 192 16.05 -10.03 3.20
C ARG A 192 14.71 -10.72 2.92
N ALA A 193 13.71 -10.56 3.80
CA ALA A 193 12.37 -11.12 3.58
C ALA A 193 11.78 -10.65 2.25
N PHE A 194 11.91 -9.36 1.95
CA PHE A 194 11.45 -8.77 0.70
C PHE A 194 12.19 -9.27 -0.54
N LEU A 195 13.51 -9.45 -0.46
CA LEU A 195 14.27 -10.05 -1.56
C LEU A 195 13.80 -11.48 -1.86
N TRP A 196 13.54 -12.29 -0.82
CA TRP A 196 13.00 -13.63 -0.98
C TRP A 196 11.60 -13.62 -1.61
N MET A 197 10.72 -12.72 -1.13
CA MET A 197 9.38 -12.54 -1.70
C MET A 197 9.38 -12.01 -3.14
N ALA A 198 10.38 -11.23 -3.53
CA ALA A 198 10.53 -10.72 -4.89
C ALA A 198 11.23 -11.69 -5.86
N SER A 199 11.94 -12.69 -5.32
CA SER A 199 12.68 -13.70 -6.10
C SER A 199 11.86 -14.95 -6.46
N GLY A 200 10.65 -15.10 -5.92
CA GLY A 200 9.70 -16.18 -6.23
C GLY A 200 8.50 -15.67 -7.02
#